data_AF-A0A0L0M615-F1
#
_entry.id   AF-A0A0L0M615-F1
#
_cell.length_a   1.000
_cell.length_b   1.000
_cell.length_c   1.000
_cell.angle_alpha   90.00
_cell.angle_beta   90.00
_cell.angle_gamma   90.00
#
_symmetry.space_group_name_H-M   'P 1'
#
loop_
_entity.id
_entity.type
_entity.pdbx_description
1 polymer ?
#
loop_
_entity_poly.entity_id
_entity_poly.type
_entity_poly.pdbx_seq_one_letter_code
_entity_poly.pdbx_strand_id
1 'polypeptide(L)'
;MTRPSPAPDLSGIALEEWEKARRRLDVLKPLAESERRSRGMAQEAADALGISLTLVYRLLARYEADPRLTSLLPERRGRREGQLVLADEVEEIVGVVIDELFLTRQKQRVSDVVVEVRKRCRTLGFPPPSRKAIDLRLRMRPAADVHCKRHGRKAARDRFAPATGSLDAPWPLSLVQIDHTLVDVIVVDSRTREPIQRPWLTLAIDVHSRCVAGFHLSLDPPSATSVALCIAHAALPKDKWMRARGIEDDWPVSGIPERLHSTMPKSSVPSLSGRAATSTTSISITGRCAHRIMALISNG
;
A
#
# COMPACT_ATOMS: atom_id res chain seq x y z
N MET A 1 35.50 -2.20 -30.21
CA MET A 1 34.08 -2.56 -30.39
C MET A 1 33.24 -1.72 -29.43
N THR A 2 32.65 -0.64 -29.93
CA THR A 2 31.76 0.25 -29.17
C THR A 2 30.47 -0.52 -28.88
N ARG A 3 30.14 -0.77 -27.60
CA ARG A 3 28.86 -1.39 -27.24
C ARG A 3 27.72 -0.50 -27.77
N PRO A 4 26.68 -1.06 -28.40
CA PRO A 4 25.49 -0.29 -28.77
C PRO A 4 24.90 0.33 -27.51
N SER A 5 24.62 1.64 -27.55
CA SER A 5 24.01 2.36 -26.43
C SER A 5 22.66 1.71 -26.12
N PRO A 6 22.31 1.48 -24.84
CA PRO A 6 21.01 0.90 -24.50
C PRO A 6 19.89 1.78 -25.06
N ALA A 7 18.86 1.13 -25.61
CA ALA A 7 17.73 1.82 -26.22
C ALA A 7 17.09 2.77 -25.20
N PRO A 8 16.83 4.04 -25.56
CA PRO A 8 16.22 5.01 -24.66
C PRO A 8 14.81 4.56 -24.28
N ASP A 9 14.40 4.82 -23.04
CA ASP A 9 13.02 4.62 -22.59
C ASP A 9 12.07 5.49 -23.43
N LEU A 10 11.29 4.85 -24.30
CA LEU A 10 10.45 5.49 -25.30
C LEU A 10 9.17 6.09 -24.70
N SER A 11 8.83 5.72 -23.45
CA SER A 11 7.59 6.13 -22.78
C SER A 11 7.58 7.59 -22.30
N GLY A 12 8.75 8.22 -22.19
CA GLY A 12 8.93 9.58 -21.67
C GLY A 12 9.32 10.65 -22.70
N ILE A 13 9.16 10.38 -24.00
CA ILE A 13 9.59 11.28 -25.08
C ILE A 13 8.40 12.12 -25.57
N ALA A 14 8.54 13.44 -25.54
CA ALA A 14 7.52 14.36 -26.04
C ALA A 14 7.30 14.23 -27.56
N LEU A 15 6.06 14.48 -28.02
CA LEU A 15 5.69 14.38 -29.44
C LEU A 15 6.57 15.28 -30.34
N GLU A 16 6.91 16.48 -29.86
CA GLU A 16 7.79 17.40 -30.58
C GLU A 16 9.19 16.82 -30.85
N GLU A 17 9.71 16.03 -29.92
CA GLU A 17 11.03 15.41 -30.05
C GLU A 17 11.00 14.25 -31.07
N TRP A 18 9.88 13.53 -31.13
CA TRP A 18 9.61 12.54 -32.17
C TRP A 18 9.50 13.17 -33.55
N GLU A 19 8.78 14.28 -33.68
CA GLU A 19 8.65 15.01 -34.94
C GLU A 19 9.99 15.61 -35.41
N LYS A 20 10.81 16.12 -34.48
CA LYS A 20 12.19 16.55 -34.79
C LYS A 20 13.05 15.40 -35.27
N ALA A 21 12.98 14.23 -34.62
CA ALA A 21 13.71 13.04 -35.07
C ALA A 21 13.25 12.55 -36.44
N ARG A 22 11.94 12.63 -36.74
CA ARG A 22 11.38 12.24 -38.03
C ARG A 22 11.84 13.18 -39.15
N ARG A 23 11.77 14.49 -38.94
CA ARG A 23 12.33 15.49 -39.86
C ARG A 23 13.82 15.25 -40.16
N ARG A 24 14.61 14.88 -39.15
CA ARG A 24 16.03 14.51 -39.33
C ARG A 24 16.17 13.24 -40.16
N LEU A 25 15.34 12.22 -39.92
CA LEU A 25 15.41 10.96 -40.65
C LEU A 25 15.14 11.17 -42.14
N ASP A 26 14.11 11.94 -42.48
CA ASP A 26 13.70 12.19 -43.87
C ASP A 26 14.83 12.84 -44.69
N VAL A 27 15.61 13.73 -44.06
CA VAL A 27 16.73 14.42 -44.70
C VAL A 27 18.03 13.59 -44.66
N LEU A 28 18.31 12.88 -43.57
CA LEU A 28 19.59 12.19 -43.37
C LEU A 28 19.63 10.78 -43.96
N LYS A 29 18.48 10.10 -44.11
CA LYS A 29 18.41 8.74 -44.68
C LYS A 29 18.93 8.68 -46.12
N PRO A 30 18.51 9.56 -47.06
CA PRO A 30 19.05 9.56 -48.42
C PRO A 30 20.56 9.81 -48.46
N LEU A 31 21.08 10.65 -47.55
CA LEU A 31 22.51 10.95 -47.43
C LEU A 31 23.31 9.76 -46.88
N ALA A 32 22.76 9.02 -45.93
CA ALA A 32 23.40 7.83 -45.37
C ALA A 32 23.48 6.68 -46.40
N GLU A 33 22.45 6.53 -47.23
CA GLU A 33 22.32 5.49 -48.26
C GLU A 33 23.07 5.82 -49.57
N SER A 34 23.53 7.07 -49.74
CA SER A 34 24.27 7.50 -50.93
C SER A 34 25.73 7.00 -50.93
N GLU A 35 26.16 6.36 -52.02
CA GLU A 35 27.53 5.84 -52.19
C GLU A 35 28.62 6.93 -52.28
N ARG A 36 28.25 8.15 -52.71
CA ARG A 36 29.17 9.31 -52.79
C ARG A 36 28.60 10.49 -52.01
N ARG A 37 29.01 10.61 -50.75
CA ARG A 37 28.64 11.73 -49.88
C ARG A 37 29.56 12.92 -50.16
N SER A 38 29.04 13.99 -50.75
CA SER A 38 29.78 15.24 -50.95
C SER A 38 29.55 16.19 -49.78
N ARG A 39 30.55 17.05 -49.49
CA ARG A 39 30.41 18.16 -48.53
C ARG A 39 29.25 19.10 -48.90
N GLY A 40 28.98 19.27 -50.19
CA GLY A 40 27.83 20.08 -50.67
C GLY A 40 26.49 19.50 -50.22
N MET A 41 26.30 18.18 -50.36
CA MET A 41 25.07 17.50 -49.94
C MET A 41 24.87 17.54 -48.41
N ALA A 42 25.97 17.47 -47.63
CA ALA A 42 25.91 17.62 -46.19
C ALA A 42 25.57 19.08 -45.77
N GLN A 43 25.97 20.07 -46.56
CA GLN A 43 25.64 21.48 -46.34
C GLN A 43 24.16 21.76 -46.66
N GLU A 44 23.64 21.22 -47.76
CA GLU A 44 22.21 21.32 -48.11
C GLU A 44 21.31 20.73 -47.01
N ALA A 45 21.70 19.59 -46.42
CA ALA A 45 21.00 19.03 -45.27
C ALA A 45 21.15 19.85 -43.99
N ALA A 46 22.30 20.50 -43.78
CA ALA A 46 22.49 21.42 -42.66
C ALA A 46 21.52 22.61 -42.77
N ASP A 47 21.38 23.17 -43.97
CA ASP A 47 20.51 24.31 -44.26
C ASP A 47 19.02 23.91 -44.18
N ALA A 48 18.64 22.75 -44.73
CA ALA A 48 17.27 22.24 -44.68
C ALA A 48 16.79 21.92 -43.25
N LEU A 49 17.70 21.49 -42.37
CA LEU A 49 17.39 21.17 -40.97
C LEU A 49 17.67 22.33 -40.01
N GLY A 50 18.28 23.43 -40.47
CA GLY A 50 18.68 24.58 -39.65
C GLY A 50 19.70 24.22 -38.55
N ILE A 51 20.61 23.27 -38.82
CA ILE A 51 21.61 22.78 -37.85
C ILE A 51 23.04 22.93 -38.37
N SER A 52 24.03 22.89 -37.47
CA SER A 52 25.43 22.98 -37.87
C SER A 52 25.90 21.75 -38.65
N LEU A 53 26.82 21.96 -39.60
CA LEU A 53 27.44 20.90 -40.39
C LEU A 53 28.07 19.80 -39.51
N THR A 54 28.69 20.18 -38.38
CA THR A 54 29.23 19.24 -37.39
C THR A 54 28.16 18.35 -36.78
N LEU A 55 26.96 18.90 -36.52
CA LEU A 55 25.84 18.12 -36.00
C LEU A 55 25.30 17.14 -37.04
N VAL A 56 25.26 17.53 -38.32
CA VAL A 56 24.88 16.64 -39.44
C VAL A 56 25.79 15.41 -39.48
N TYR A 57 27.11 15.61 -39.50
CA TYR A 57 28.06 14.48 -39.51
C TYR A 57 27.92 13.59 -38.27
N ARG A 58 27.70 14.18 -37.09
CA ARG A 58 27.49 13.41 -35.85
C ARG A 58 26.21 12.57 -35.90
N LEU A 59 25.13 13.12 -36.48
CA LEU A 59 23.86 12.40 -36.63
C LEU A 59 23.96 11.29 -37.69
N LEU A 60 24.67 11.53 -38.80
CA LEU A 60 24.95 10.50 -39.82
C LEU A 60 25.75 9.34 -39.22
N ALA A 61 26.82 9.61 -38.49
CA ALA A 61 27.60 8.56 -37.83
C ALA A 61 26.77 7.73 -36.82
N ARG A 62 25.82 8.36 -36.13
CA ARG A 62 24.89 7.67 -35.22
C ARG A 62 23.87 6.81 -35.97
N TYR A 63 23.33 7.33 -37.07
CA TYR A 63 22.36 6.60 -37.89
C TYR A 63 23.00 5.42 -38.64
N GLU A 64 24.23 5.58 -39.13
CA GLU A 64 25.00 4.50 -39.75
C GLU A 64 25.35 3.38 -38.75
N ALA A 65 25.57 3.73 -37.48
CA ALA A 65 25.80 2.76 -36.41
C ALA A 65 24.51 2.08 -35.93
N ASP A 66 23.36 2.75 -35.98
CA ASP A 66 22.04 2.23 -35.62
C ASP A 66 20.94 2.86 -36.52
N PRO A 67 20.52 2.17 -37.60
CA PRO A 67 19.61 2.71 -38.63
C PRO A 67 18.15 2.68 -38.15
N ARG A 68 17.86 3.41 -37.07
CA ARG A 68 16.54 3.52 -36.44
C ARG A 68 16.21 4.99 -36.20
N LEU A 69 14.92 5.33 -36.23
CA LEU A 69 14.45 6.68 -35.89
C LEU A 69 14.90 7.12 -34.49
N THR A 70 15.00 6.17 -33.56
CA THR A 70 15.44 6.41 -32.17
C THR A 70 16.89 6.89 -32.06
N SER A 71 17.75 6.55 -33.03
CA SER A 71 19.15 7.00 -33.01
C SER A 71 19.32 8.47 -33.36
N LEU A 72 18.28 9.12 -33.90
CA LEU A 72 18.24 10.54 -34.26
C LEU A 72 17.52 11.42 -33.22
N LEU A 73 17.00 10.80 -32.15
CA LEU A 73 16.43 11.52 -31.02
C LEU A 73 17.50 12.40 -30.35
N PRO A 74 17.12 13.61 -29.90
CA PRO A 74 17.98 14.44 -29.07
C PRO A 74 18.46 13.66 -27.84
N GLU A 75 19.78 13.65 -27.63
CA GLU A 75 20.32 13.14 -26.37
C GLU A 75 19.93 14.11 -25.26
N ARG A 76 19.38 13.59 -24.16
CA ARG A 76 19.22 14.38 -22.94
C ARG A 76 20.58 14.90 -22.51
N ARG A 77 20.71 16.22 -22.44
CA ARG A 77 21.91 16.87 -21.89
C ARG A 77 21.92 16.68 -20.37
N GLY A 78 23.11 16.41 -19.82
CA GLY A 78 23.30 16.27 -18.38
C GLY A 78 23.34 14.82 -17.89
N ARG A 79 23.39 14.65 -16.57
CA ARG A 79 23.50 13.35 -15.91
C ARG A 79 22.23 12.52 -16.21
N ARG A 80 22.42 11.24 -16.57
CA ARG A 80 21.29 10.30 -16.75
C ARG A 80 20.49 10.21 -15.44
N GLU A 81 19.17 10.28 -15.53
CA GLU A 81 18.30 10.00 -14.38
C GLU A 81 18.64 8.63 -13.79
N GLY A 82 18.75 8.56 -12.46
CA GLY A 82 19.13 7.35 -11.75
C GLY A 82 20.64 7.13 -11.58
N GLN A 83 21.53 7.94 -12.17
CA GLN A 83 22.96 7.86 -11.84
C GLN A 83 23.24 8.42 -10.43
N LEU A 84 23.42 7.49 -9.50
CA LEU A 84 23.99 7.75 -8.19
C LEU A 84 25.51 7.85 -8.35
N VAL A 85 26.08 9.00 -8.00
CA VAL A 85 27.55 9.18 -8.02
C VAL A 85 27.97 9.47 -6.60
N LEU A 86 28.33 8.40 -5.91
CA LEU A 86 29.27 8.42 -4.80
C LEU A 86 30.40 7.45 -5.18
N ALA A 87 31.56 7.60 -4.55
CA ALA A 87 32.59 6.58 -4.64
C ALA A 87 32.06 5.28 -4.03
N ASP A 88 32.46 4.13 -4.57
CA ASP A 88 31.92 2.83 -4.16
C ASP A 88 32.11 2.59 -2.66
N GLU A 89 33.21 3.08 -2.09
CA GLU A 89 33.51 3.00 -0.66
C GLU A 89 32.51 3.81 0.19
N VAL A 90 32.10 4.99 -0.31
CA VAL A 90 31.10 5.81 0.37
C VAL A 90 29.72 5.17 0.25
N GLU A 91 29.43 4.52 -0.88
CA GLU A 91 28.20 3.77 -1.09
C GLU A 91 28.05 2.64 -0.07
N GLU A 92 29.13 1.89 0.13
CA GLU A 92 29.20 0.80 1.10
C GLU A 92 28.99 1.31 2.52
N ILE A 93 29.68 2.38 2.92
CA ILE A 93 29.49 3.02 4.24
C ILE A 93 28.03 3.42 4.46
N VAL A 94 27.40 4.05 3.46
CA VAL A 94 25.99 4.45 3.57
C VAL A 94 25.08 3.22 3.70
N GLY A 95 25.34 2.17 2.92
CA GLY A 95 24.61 0.91 2.98
C GLY A 95 24.64 0.28 4.37
N VAL A 96 25.85 0.10 4.91
CA VAL A 96 26.08 -0.49 6.24
C VAL A 96 25.38 0.30 7.33
N VAL A 97 25.55 1.62 7.37
CA VAL A 97 24.94 2.46 8.43
C VAL A 97 23.41 2.43 8.36
N ILE A 98 22.82 2.39 7.15
CA ILE A 98 21.37 2.26 6.99
C ILE A 98 20.88 0.92 7.55
N ASP A 99 21.56 -0.18 7.24
CA ASP A 99 21.15 -1.50 7.72
C ASP A 99 21.33 -1.65 9.25
N GLU A 100 22.40 -1.08 9.82
CA GLU A 100 22.71 -1.15 11.27
C GLU A 100 21.83 -0.23 12.13
N LEU A 101 21.57 1.02 11.69
CA LEU A 101 20.90 2.02 12.53
C LEU A 101 19.45 2.25 12.12
N PHE A 102 19.17 2.36 10.83
CA PHE A 102 17.85 2.75 10.33
C PHE A 102 16.89 1.57 10.23
N LEU A 103 17.38 0.43 9.74
CA LEU A 103 16.58 -0.77 9.48
C LEU A 103 16.48 -1.72 10.67
N THR A 104 16.29 -1.12 11.85
CA THR A 104 16.12 -1.82 13.12
C THR A 104 14.78 -1.45 13.77
N ARG A 105 14.38 -2.24 14.78
CA ARG A 105 13.20 -1.94 15.60
C ARG A 105 13.37 -0.73 16.51
N GLN A 106 14.62 -0.31 16.76
CA GLN A 106 14.90 0.91 17.51
C GLN A 106 14.48 2.17 16.74
N LYS A 107 14.32 2.07 15.40
CA LYS A 107 13.77 3.13 14.54
C LYS A 107 14.51 4.46 14.70
N GLN A 108 15.84 4.43 14.66
CA GLN A 108 16.65 5.66 14.73
C GLN A 108 16.22 6.69 13.67
N ARG A 109 16.41 7.98 13.99
CA ARG A 109 16.00 9.06 13.10
C ARG A 109 16.97 9.16 11.93
N VAL A 110 16.47 9.69 10.81
CA VAL A 110 17.30 9.93 9.62
C VAL A 110 18.45 10.92 9.93
N SER A 111 18.24 11.86 10.85
CA SER A 111 19.29 12.76 11.35
C SER A 111 20.49 11.99 11.89
N ASP A 112 20.23 10.94 12.67
CA ASP A 112 21.26 10.19 13.39
C ASP A 112 22.07 9.35 12.40
N VAL A 113 21.40 8.76 11.42
CA VAL A 113 22.00 8.06 10.28
C VAL A 113 22.93 9.01 9.50
N VAL A 114 22.49 10.24 9.21
CA VAL A 114 23.31 11.22 8.47
C VAL A 114 24.55 11.62 9.27
N VAL A 115 24.41 11.82 10.58
CA VAL A 115 25.54 12.13 11.46
C VAL A 115 26.56 10.99 11.47
N GLU A 116 26.09 9.75 11.62
CA GLU A 116 26.96 8.58 11.67
C GLU A 116 27.67 8.32 10.33
N VAL A 117 26.97 8.40 9.20
CA VAL A 117 27.59 8.28 7.87
C VAL A 117 28.71 9.31 7.71
N ARG A 118 28.45 10.58 8.04
CA ARG A 118 29.45 11.65 7.93
C ARG A 118 30.64 11.44 8.88
N LYS A 119 30.41 10.83 10.04
CA LYS A 119 31.46 10.47 10.99
C LYS A 119 32.36 9.39 10.39
N ARG A 120 31.79 8.27 9.93
CA ARG A 120 32.54 7.15 9.33
C ARG A 120 33.32 7.57 8.07
N CYS A 121 32.71 8.37 7.19
CA CYS A 121 33.42 8.89 6.02
C CYS A 121 34.63 9.75 6.41
N ARG A 122 34.49 10.63 7.41
CA ARG A 122 35.61 11.47 7.90
C ARG A 122 36.73 10.66 8.53
N THR A 123 36.39 9.65 9.33
CA THR A 123 37.38 8.75 9.94
C THR A 123 38.20 7.99 8.90
N LEU A 124 37.57 7.63 7.78
CA LEU A 124 38.20 6.89 6.68
C LEU A 124 38.82 7.81 5.60
N GLY A 125 38.76 9.13 5.78
CA GLY A 125 39.34 10.10 4.84
C GLY A 125 38.50 10.36 3.57
N PHE A 126 37.27 9.87 3.49
CA PHE A 126 36.39 10.10 2.35
C PHE A 126 35.57 11.38 2.48
N PRO A 127 35.28 12.09 1.36
CA PRO A 127 34.41 13.25 1.38
C PRO A 127 32.99 12.86 1.80
N PRO A 128 32.43 13.46 2.87
CA PRO A 128 31.14 13.06 3.39
C PRO A 128 30.01 13.35 2.39
N PRO A 129 29.08 12.42 2.16
CA PRO A 129 27.97 12.64 1.25
C PRO A 129 27.00 13.71 1.79
N SER A 130 26.30 14.38 0.87
CA SER A 130 25.23 15.30 1.23
C SER A 130 24.05 14.54 1.84
N ARG A 131 23.27 15.22 2.70
CA ARG A 131 22.03 14.63 3.25
C ARG A 131 21.09 14.17 2.14
N LYS A 132 20.98 14.93 1.05
CA LYS A 132 20.14 14.60 -0.11
C LYS A 132 20.56 13.28 -0.76
N ALA A 133 21.87 12.98 -0.80
CA ALA A 133 22.38 11.71 -1.32
C ALA A 133 21.99 10.51 -0.44
N ILE A 134 22.00 10.69 0.88
CA ILE A 134 21.56 9.67 1.85
C ILE A 134 20.05 9.47 1.79
N ASP A 135 19.27 10.57 1.78
CA ASP A 135 17.81 10.54 1.68
C ASP A 135 17.35 9.83 0.40
N LEU A 136 18.05 10.04 -0.72
CA LEU A 136 17.77 9.34 -1.98
C LEU A 136 17.96 7.82 -1.83
N ARG A 137 19.04 7.37 -1.18
CA ARG A 137 19.31 5.94 -0.93
C ARG A 137 18.28 5.31 0.00
N LEU A 138 17.81 6.06 0.99
CA LEU A 138 16.69 5.61 1.84
C LEU A 138 15.40 5.44 1.04
N ARG A 139 15.10 6.36 0.12
CA ARG A 139 13.89 6.31 -0.74
C ARG A 139 13.93 5.23 -1.80
N MET A 140 15.11 4.89 -2.31
CA MET A 140 15.30 3.84 -3.31
C MET A 140 15.05 2.43 -2.75
N ARG A 141 15.04 2.26 -1.42
CA ARG A 141 14.75 0.96 -0.80
C ARG A 141 13.25 0.64 -0.86
N PRO A 142 12.85 -0.63 -1.09
CA PRO A 142 11.45 -1.02 -1.13
C PRO A 142 10.72 -0.67 0.17
N ALA A 143 9.63 0.10 0.06
CA ALA A 143 8.90 0.58 1.23
C ALA A 143 8.36 -0.56 2.12
N ALA A 144 7.97 -1.68 1.51
CA ALA A 144 7.51 -2.87 2.21
C ALA A 144 8.63 -3.47 3.08
N ASP A 145 9.85 -3.59 2.58
CA ASP A 145 10.99 -4.14 3.31
C ASP A 145 11.43 -3.24 4.46
N VAL A 146 11.49 -1.92 4.20
CA VAL A 146 11.77 -0.92 5.24
C VAL A 146 10.74 -1.01 6.36
N HIS A 147 9.46 -1.10 6.02
CA HIS A 147 8.39 -1.21 7.01
C HIS A 147 8.43 -2.55 7.73
N CYS A 148 8.75 -3.65 7.04
CA CYS A 148 8.89 -4.98 7.63
C CYS A 148 10.02 -5.01 8.67
N LYS A 149 11.21 -4.50 8.34
CA LYS A 149 12.35 -4.44 9.27
C LYS A 149 12.05 -3.55 10.48
N ARG A 150 11.35 -2.42 10.29
CA ARG A 150 11.08 -1.43 11.34
C ARG A 150 9.83 -1.73 12.20
N HIS A 151 8.78 -2.31 11.63
CA HIS A 151 7.48 -2.52 12.27
C HIS A 151 7.06 -4.00 12.37
N GLY A 152 7.83 -4.90 11.76
CA GLY A 152 7.57 -6.34 11.78
C GLY A 152 6.75 -6.82 10.58
N ARG A 153 6.81 -8.13 10.35
CA ARG A 153 6.19 -8.80 9.20
C ARG A 153 4.68 -8.63 9.15
N LYS A 154 3.99 -8.66 10.30
CA LYS A 154 2.53 -8.46 10.38
C LYS A 154 2.14 -7.05 9.90
N ALA A 155 2.74 -6.01 10.49
CA ALA A 155 2.45 -4.63 10.10
C ALA A 155 2.74 -4.35 8.62
N ALA A 156 3.81 -4.95 8.07
CA ALA A 156 4.09 -4.87 6.64
C ALA A 156 3.05 -5.58 5.78
N ARG A 157 2.62 -6.78 6.17
CA ARG A 157 1.54 -7.48 5.50
C ARG A 157 0.24 -6.67 5.54
N ASP A 158 -0.16 -6.17 6.71
CA ASP A 158 -1.41 -5.43 6.87
C ASP A 158 -1.44 -4.14 6.02
N ARG A 159 -0.27 -3.52 5.79
CA ARG A 159 -0.16 -2.27 5.02
C ARG A 159 0.08 -2.45 3.53
N PHE A 160 0.86 -3.47 3.12
CA PHE A 160 1.35 -3.62 1.75
C PHE A 160 0.86 -4.89 1.06
N ALA A 161 0.29 -5.86 1.78
CA ALA A 161 -0.29 -7.03 1.13
C ALA A 161 -1.55 -6.62 0.35
N PRO A 162 -1.76 -7.16 -0.85
CA PRO A 162 -3.01 -7.00 -1.56
C PRO A 162 -4.17 -7.49 -0.69
N ALA A 163 -5.20 -6.66 -0.52
CA ALA A 163 -6.45 -7.08 0.10
C ALA A 163 -7.10 -8.13 -0.81
N THR A 164 -6.79 -9.39 -0.56
CA THR A 164 -7.32 -10.53 -1.32
C THR A 164 -8.57 -11.02 -0.61
N GLY A 165 -9.72 -10.54 -1.07
CA GLY A 165 -11.05 -10.93 -0.60
C GLY A 165 -12.02 -9.75 -0.55
N SER A 166 -13.04 -9.76 -1.41
CA SER A 166 -14.24 -8.97 -1.17
C SER A 166 -15.13 -9.73 -0.19
N LEU A 167 -15.58 -9.06 0.86
CA LEU A 167 -16.70 -9.56 1.67
C LEU A 167 -17.97 -9.26 0.86
N ASP A 168 -18.37 -10.21 0.04
CA ASP A 168 -19.58 -10.06 -0.77
C ASP A 168 -20.83 -10.18 0.11
N ALA A 169 -21.64 -9.13 0.13
CA ALA A 169 -22.89 -8.99 0.87
C ALA A 169 -23.94 -8.37 -0.05
N PRO A 170 -24.51 -9.16 -0.98
CA PRO A 170 -25.32 -8.65 -2.08
C PRO A 170 -26.69 -8.09 -1.66
N TRP A 171 -27.22 -8.45 -0.48
CA TRP A 171 -28.48 -7.93 0.07
C TRP A 171 -28.44 -7.81 1.60
N PRO A 172 -29.36 -7.04 2.23
CA PRO A 172 -29.47 -6.95 3.68
C PRO A 172 -29.58 -8.34 4.33
N LEU A 173 -28.90 -8.54 5.46
CA LEU A 173 -28.84 -9.80 6.22
C LEU A 173 -28.15 -10.98 5.49
N SER A 174 -27.61 -10.78 4.27
CA SER A 174 -26.78 -11.80 3.59
C SER A 174 -25.47 -12.09 4.33
N LEU A 175 -24.95 -11.10 5.05
CA LEU A 175 -23.77 -11.21 5.90
C LEU A 175 -23.81 -10.19 7.02
N VAL A 176 -23.78 -10.67 8.26
CA VAL A 176 -23.64 -9.84 9.46
C VAL A 176 -22.27 -10.09 10.10
N GLN A 177 -21.58 -9.01 10.44
CA GLN A 177 -20.33 -9.04 11.18
C GLN A 177 -20.55 -8.68 12.63
N ILE A 178 -20.04 -9.51 13.54
CA ILE A 178 -20.01 -9.25 14.97
C ILE A 178 -18.59 -8.96 15.42
N ASP A 179 -18.41 -7.79 16.02
CA ASP A 179 -17.16 -7.40 16.65
C ASP A 179 -17.41 -6.86 18.06
N HIS A 180 -16.33 -6.80 18.84
CA HIS A 180 -16.37 -6.39 20.24
C HIS A 180 -15.38 -5.27 20.49
N THR A 181 -15.79 -4.24 21.21
CA THR A 181 -14.92 -3.13 21.58
C THR A 181 -15.09 -2.74 23.03
N LEU A 182 -13.97 -2.42 23.69
CA LEU A 182 -13.99 -1.81 25.01
C LEU A 182 -14.29 -0.32 24.84
N VAL A 183 -15.48 0.10 25.23
CA VAL A 183 -15.96 1.47 24.98
C VAL A 183 -15.14 2.47 25.79
N ASP A 184 -14.86 3.64 25.23
CA ASP A 184 -14.11 4.71 25.90
C ASP A 184 -15.02 5.56 26.82
N VAL A 185 -15.76 4.87 27.70
CA VAL A 185 -16.60 5.48 28.73
C VAL A 185 -16.45 4.68 30.02
N ILE A 186 -16.48 5.34 31.17
CA ILE A 186 -16.45 4.68 32.48
C ILE A 186 -17.87 4.65 33.03
N VAL A 187 -18.37 3.45 33.32
CA VAL A 187 -19.64 3.27 34.05
C VAL A 187 -19.38 3.59 35.52
N VAL A 188 -20.29 4.34 36.11
CA VAL A 188 -20.24 4.74 37.53
C VAL A 188 -21.45 4.18 38.27
N ASP A 189 -21.28 3.97 39.58
CA ASP A 189 -22.40 3.60 40.45
C ASP A 189 -23.44 4.74 40.50
N SER A 190 -24.72 4.37 40.50
CA SER A 190 -25.82 5.34 40.41
C SER A 190 -26.01 6.16 41.69
N ARG A 191 -25.56 5.65 42.85
CA ARG A 191 -25.74 6.30 44.16
C ARG A 191 -24.49 7.07 44.60
N THR A 192 -23.34 6.39 44.59
CA THR A 192 -22.06 6.90 45.09
C THR A 192 -21.27 7.67 44.02
N ARG A 193 -21.61 7.47 42.74
CA ARG A 193 -20.89 8.00 41.58
C ARG A 193 -19.43 7.52 41.49
N GLU A 194 -19.08 6.46 42.20
CA GLU A 194 -17.76 5.86 42.12
C GLU A 194 -17.55 5.15 40.76
N PRO A 195 -16.33 5.21 40.20
CA PRO A 195 -16.01 4.54 38.94
C PRO A 195 -16.02 3.02 39.13
N ILE A 196 -16.77 2.33 38.28
CA ILE A 196 -16.83 0.87 38.26
C ILE A 196 -15.79 0.36 37.28
N GLN A 197 -16.07 0.47 35.97
CA GLN A 197 -15.14 0.08 34.90
C GLN A 197 -15.66 0.53 33.53
N ARG A 198 -14.84 0.29 32.50
CA ARG A 198 -15.26 0.43 31.10
C ARG A 198 -16.07 -0.78 30.65
N PRO A 199 -17.19 -0.59 29.93
CA PRO A 199 -17.99 -1.69 29.43
C PRO A 199 -17.50 -2.19 28.07
N TRP A 200 -17.75 -3.47 27.80
CA TRP A 200 -17.62 -4.08 26.49
C TRP A 200 -18.92 -3.95 25.70
N LEU A 201 -18.79 -3.50 24.46
CA LEU A 201 -19.87 -3.42 23.49
C LEU A 201 -19.65 -4.45 22.39
N THR A 202 -20.57 -5.41 22.29
CA THR A 202 -20.70 -6.35 21.18
C THR A 202 -21.68 -5.77 20.18
N LEU A 203 -21.28 -5.63 18.92
CA LEU A 203 -22.11 -5.05 17.85
C LEU A 203 -22.26 -6.03 16.70
N ALA A 204 -23.49 -6.21 16.22
CA ALA A 204 -23.82 -6.89 14.98
C ALA A 204 -24.10 -5.84 13.89
N ILE A 205 -23.29 -5.82 12.83
CA ILE A 205 -23.40 -4.87 11.72
C ILE A 205 -23.73 -5.65 10.44
N ASP A 206 -24.81 -5.26 9.77
CA ASP A 206 -25.12 -5.78 8.43
C ASP A 206 -24.13 -5.20 7.41
N VAL A 207 -23.42 -6.07 6.68
CA VAL A 207 -22.34 -5.64 5.77
C VAL A 207 -22.88 -4.90 4.55
N HIS A 208 -24.09 -5.24 4.09
CA HIS A 208 -24.74 -4.62 2.94
C HIS A 208 -25.20 -3.18 3.23
N SER A 209 -26.09 -3.02 4.22
CA SER A 209 -26.69 -1.73 4.57
C SER A 209 -25.81 -0.87 5.49
N ARG A 210 -24.82 -1.47 6.15
CA ARG A 210 -24.03 -0.87 7.25
C ARG A 210 -24.85 -0.50 8.49
N CYS A 211 -26.12 -0.88 8.54
CA CYS A 211 -26.95 -0.70 9.72
C CYS A 211 -26.49 -1.62 10.85
N VAL A 212 -26.60 -1.12 12.09
CA VAL A 212 -26.44 -1.96 13.28
C VAL A 212 -27.69 -2.84 13.39
N ALA A 213 -27.52 -4.15 13.23
CA ALA A 213 -28.60 -5.12 13.35
C ALA A 213 -28.99 -5.33 14.82
N GLY A 214 -28.00 -5.31 15.72
CA GLY A 214 -28.21 -5.45 17.16
C GLY A 214 -26.92 -5.24 17.95
N PHE A 215 -27.05 -5.20 19.27
CA PHE A 215 -25.90 -5.03 20.15
C PHE A 215 -26.13 -5.67 21.52
N HIS A 216 -25.04 -5.82 22.27
CA HIS A 216 -25.07 -6.20 23.68
C HIS A 216 -23.98 -5.44 24.43
N LEU A 217 -24.34 -4.78 25.53
CA LEU A 217 -23.44 -3.99 26.37
C LEU A 217 -23.31 -4.67 27.74
N SER A 218 -22.09 -4.99 28.17
CA SER A 218 -21.84 -5.61 29.48
C SER A 218 -20.53 -5.12 30.10
N LEU A 219 -20.38 -5.29 31.41
CA LEU A 219 -19.11 -5.13 32.11
C LEU A 219 -18.20 -6.36 31.91
N ASP A 220 -18.77 -7.50 31.56
CA ASP A 220 -17.99 -8.72 31.33
C ASP A 220 -17.25 -8.68 29.99
N PRO A 221 -16.04 -9.29 29.92
CA PRO A 221 -15.35 -9.49 28.65
C PRO A 221 -16.19 -10.25 27.61
N PRO A 222 -15.88 -10.10 26.31
CA PRO A 222 -16.60 -10.80 25.26
C PRO A 222 -16.56 -12.30 25.44
N SER A 223 -17.74 -12.91 25.31
CA SER A 223 -17.96 -14.34 25.52
C SER A 223 -18.99 -14.87 24.51
N ALA A 224 -19.12 -16.20 24.43
CA ALA A 224 -20.16 -16.83 23.61
C ALA A 224 -21.57 -16.32 23.99
N THR A 225 -21.82 -16.07 25.29
CA THR A 225 -23.05 -15.47 25.78
C THR A 225 -23.28 -14.07 25.22
N SER A 226 -22.24 -13.22 25.22
CA SER A 226 -22.35 -11.87 24.67
C SER A 226 -22.69 -11.86 23.17
N VAL A 227 -22.14 -12.82 22.40
CA VAL A 227 -22.45 -13.00 20.98
C VAL A 227 -23.88 -13.51 20.82
N ALA A 228 -24.29 -14.51 21.60
CA ALA A 228 -25.64 -15.07 21.54
C ALA A 228 -26.72 -14.02 21.84
N LEU A 229 -26.53 -13.21 22.88
CA LEU A 229 -27.44 -12.12 23.24
C LEU A 229 -27.48 -11.04 22.14
N CYS A 230 -26.33 -10.71 21.55
CA CYS A 230 -26.27 -9.78 20.41
C CYS A 230 -27.01 -10.34 19.18
N ILE A 231 -26.89 -11.63 18.89
CA ILE A 231 -27.60 -12.30 17.79
C ILE A 231 -29.10 -12.32 18.05
N ALA A 232 -29.52 -12.65 19.27
CA ALA A 232 -30.93 -12.64 19.65
C ALA A 232 -31.53 -11.24 19.49
N HIS A 233 -30.81 -10.21 19.98
CA HIS A 233 -31.20 -8.83 19.76
C HIS A 233 -31.25 -8.49 18.27
N ALA A 234 -30.29 -8.94 17.46
CA ALA A 234 -30.27 -8.69 16.03
C ALA A 234 -31.44 -9.36 15.28
N ALA A 235 -31.83 -10.57 15.66
CA ALA A 235 -32.87 -11.33 14.99
C ALA A 235 -34.29 -10.86 15.34
N LEU A 236 -34.54 -10.44 16.58
CA LEU A 236 -35.88 -10.07 17.04
C LEU A 236 -36.28 -8.66 16.59
N PRO A 237 -37.59 -8.35 16.49
CA PRO A 237 -38.09 -6.97 16.31
C PRO A 237 -37.75 -6.08 17.51
N LYS A 238 -37.41 -4.81 17.25
CA LYS A 238 -36.91 -3.87 18.29
C LYS A 238 -38.02 -3.01 18.90
N ASP A 239 -39.25 -3.07 18.37
CA ASP A 239 -40.33 -2.15 18.75
C ASP A 239 -40.59 -2.14 20.25
N LYS A 240 -40.66 -3.33 20.87
CA LYS A 240 -40.87 -3.45 22.32
C LYS A 240 -39.68 -2.92 23.12
N TRP A 241 -38.46 -3.20 22.66
CA TRP A 241 -37.23 -2.76 23.31
C TRP A 241 -37.06 -1.24 23.28
N MET A 242 -37.41 -0.62 22.15
CA MET A 242 -37.36 0.83 21.91
C MET A 242 -38.44 1.56 22.70
N ARG A 243 -39.69 1.09 22.65
CA ARG A 243 -40.80 1.66 23.45
C ARG A 243 -40.50 1.65 24.95
N ALA A 244 -39.91 0.56 25.47
CA ALA A 244 -39.53 0.46 26.87
C ALA A 244 -38.48 1.50 27.31
N ARG A 245 -37.80 2.15 26.35
CA ARG A 245 -36.76 3.17 26.58
C ARG A 245 -37.16 4.56 26.10
N GLY A 246 -38.41 4.75 25.67
CA GLY A 246 -38.90 6.02 25.15
C GLY A 246 -38.19 6.48 23.88
N ILE A 247 -37.73 5.53 23.04
CA ILE A 247 -37.12 5.83 21.75
C ILE A 247 -38.22 5.80 20.69
N GLU A 248 -38.42 6.93 19.99
CA GLU A 248 -39.47 7.12 18.99
C GLU A 248 -39.01 6.90 17.54
N ASP A 249 -37.71 6.65 17.33
CA ASP A 249 -37.12 6.36 16.02
C ASP A 249 -37.47 4.96 15.50
N ASP A 250 -37.17 4.71 14.22
CA ASP A 250 -37.31 3.39 13.59
C ASP A 250 -36.00 2.59 13.63
N TRP A 251 -36.11 1.31 13.98
CA TRP A 251 -35.03 0.34 13.84
C TRP A 251 -35.49 -0.85 12.98
N PRO A 252 -35.45 -0.71 11.64
CA PRO A 252 -36.10 -1.66 10.73
C PRO A 252 -35.36 -3.00 10.59
N VAL A 253 -34.14 -3.11 11.11
CA VAL A 253 -33.32 -4.32 10.97
C VAL A 253 -33.79 -5.40 11.93
N SER A 254 -34.37 -6.47 11.41
CA SER A 254 -34.72 -7.70 12.15
C SER A 254 -34.76 -8.90 11.20
N GLY A 255 -34.63 -10.11 11.74
CA GLY A 255 -34.55 -11.34 10.94
C GLY A 255 -33.24 -12.10 11.13
N ILE A 256 -33.24 -13.37 10.69
CA ILE A 256 -32.08 -14.26 10.84
C ILE A 256 -31.13 -14.03 9.65
N PRO A 257 -29.85 -13.66 9.89
CA PRO A 257 -28.89 -13.51 8.82
C PRO A 257 -28.46 -14.85 8.21
N GLU A 258 -28.15 -14.86 6.92
CA GLU A 258 -27.72 -16.08 6.23
C GLU A 258 -26.32 -16.53 6.68
N ARG A 259 -25.43 -15.56 6.86
CA ARG A 259 -24.04 -15.77 7.25
C ARG A 259 -23.65 -14.83 8.37
N LEU A 260 -22.85 -15.35 9.28
CA LEU A 260 -22.37 -14.58 10.41
C LEU A 260 -20.85 -14.74 10.54
N HIS A 261 -20.15 -13.61 10.62
CA HIS A 261 -18.72 -13.56 10.85
C HIS A 261 -18.47 -12.93 12.22
N SER A 262 -17.84 -13.66 13.13
CA SER A 262 -17.52 -13.15 14.47
C SER A 262 -16.03 -13.27 14.79
N THR A 263 -15.50 -12.22 15.40
CA THR A 263 -14.13 -12.14 15.92
C THR A 263 -14.11 -12.47 17.40
N MET A 264 -13.86 -13.74 17.74
CA MET A 264 -13.75 -14.15 19.14
C MET A 264 -12.36 -13.83 19.72
N PRO A 265 -12.27 -13.33 20.96
CA PRO A 265 -11.00 -13.27 21.67
C PRO A 265 -10.45 -14.68 21.91
N LYS A 266 -9.11 -14.81 21.87
CA LYS A 266 -8.40 -16.10 21.97
C LYS A 266 -8.67 -16.87 23.27
N SER A 267 -9.09 -16.21 24.34
CA SER A 267 -9.35 -16.82 25.66
C SER A 267 -10.60 -17.71 25.70
N SER A 268 -11.46 -17.66 24.68
CA SER A 268 -12.74 -18.37 24.63
C SER A 268 -12.79 -19.53 23.63
N VAL A 269 -11.66 -19.89 23.01
CA VAL A 269 -11.58 -21.00 22.04
C VAL A 269 -11.09 -22.26 22.78
N PRO A 270 -11.87 -23.35 22.87
CA PRO A 270 -11.35 -24.64 23.32
C PRO A 270 -10.19 -25.04 22.41
N SER A 271 -9.05 -25.42 22.99
CA SER A 271 -7.82 -25.71 22.27
C SER A 271 -8.00 -26.84 21.25
N LEU A 272 -8.20 -26.48 19.98
CA LEU A 272 -8.03 -27.36 18.83
C LEU A 272 -6.83 -26.83 18.02
N SER A 273 -5.72 -27.54 18.17
CA SER A 273 -4.52 -27.51 17.32
C SER A 273 -3.82 -26.14 17.12
N GLY A 274 -2.62 -26.04 17.70
CA GLY A 274 -1.76 -24.86 17.67
C GLY A 274 -1.55 -24.23 16.29
N ARG A 275 -2.08 -23.02 16.12
CA ARG A 275 -1.54 -21.94 15.27
C ARG A 275 -2.07 -20.61 15.80
N ALA A 276 -1.15 -19.70 16.13
CA ALA A 276 -1.47 -18.38 16.67
C ALA A 276 -2.12 -17.48 15.61
N ALA A 277 -3.45 -17.47 15.55
CA ALA A 277 -4.26 -16.49 14.83
C ALA A 277 -5.45 -16.07 15.71
N THR A 278 -5.86 -14.81 15.66
CA THR A 278 -7.24 -14.43 16.02
C THR A 278 -8.14 -15.23 15.07
N SER A 279 -8.91 -16.18 15.61
CA SER A 279 -9.76 -17.05 14.79
C SER A 279 -11.03 -16.29 14.42
N THR A 280 -11.03 -15.67 13.24
CA THR A 280 -12.29 -15.28 12.59
C THR A 280 -13.07 -16.55 12.33
N THR A 281 -14.18 -16.74 13.04
CA THR A 281 -15.03 -17.91 12.84
C THR A 281 -16.15 -17.49 11.92
N SER A 282 -16.15 -18.04 10.71
CA SER A 282 -17.27 -17.91 9.78
C SER A 282 -18.27 -19.01 10.08
N ILE A 283 -19.44 -18.63 10.58
CA ILE A 283 -20.56 -19.55 10.81
C ILE A 283 -21.57 -19.29 9.69
N SER A 284 -21.74 -20.28 8.81
CA SER A 284 -22.86 -20.34 7.87
C SER A 284 -24.07 -20.92 8.59
N ILE A 285 -25.14 -20.14 8.73
CA ILE A 285 -26.36 -20.58 9.39
C ILE A 285 -27.18 -21.35 8.34
N THR A 286 -26.81 -22.60 8.08
CA THR A 286 -27.67 -23.53 7.32
C THR A 286 -28.70 -24.16 8.26
N GLY A 287 -29.87 -24.58 7.74
CA GLY A 287 -31.14 -24.79 8.47
C GLY A 287 -31.15 -25.57 9.79
N ARG A 288 -30.08 -26.31 10.12
CA ARG A 288 -29.89 -26.95 11.44
C ARG A 288 -29.39 -25.99 12.54
N CYS A 289 -28.60 -24.96 12.21
CA CYS A 289 -28.19 -23.92 13.17
C CYS A 289 -29.33 -22.97 13.51
N ALA A 290 -30.20 -22.66 12.55
CA ALA A 290 -31.38 -21.82 12.77
C ALA A 290 -32.31 -22.40 13.85
N HIS A 291 -32.51 -23.72 13.87
CA HIS A 291 -33.32 -24.38 14.91
C HIS A 291 -32.72 -24.26 16.33
N ARG A 292 -31.39 -24.30 16.47
CA ARG A 292 -30.72 -24.14 17.77
C ARG A 292 -30.73 -22.69 18.27
N ILE A 293 -30.59 -21.73 17.36
CA ILE A 293 -30.69 -20.29 17.67
C ILE A 293 -32.15 -19.95 18.04
N MET A 294 -33.13 -20.46 17.30
CA MET A 294 -34.56 -20.31 17.64
C MET A 294 -34.89 -20.98 19.00
N ALA A 295 -34.32 -22.15 19.30
CA ALA A 295 -34.49 -22.79 20.60
C ALA A 295 -33.85 -22.01 21.78
N LEU A 296 -32.78 -21.25 21.53
CA LEU A 296 -32.19 -20.32 22.50
C LEU A 296 -33.03 -19.05 22.67
N ILE A 297 -33.70 -18.60 21.60
CA ILE A 297 -34.61 -17.43 21.60
C ILE A 297 -35.96 -17.75 22.25
N SER A 298 -36.47 -18.99 22.14
CA SER A 298 -37.77 -19.39 22.70
C SER A 298 -37.76 -19.76 24.19
N ASN A 299 -36.59 -19.90 24.81
CA ASN A 299 -36.44 -20.27 26.23
C ASN A 299 -35.89 -19.13 27.11
N GLY A 300 -35.86 -17.89 26.60
CA GLY A 300 -35.39 -16.69 27.30
C GLY A 300 -36.45 -15.62 27.42
#